data_AF-A0A7X8AH30-F1
#
_entry.id   AF-A0A7X8AH30-F1
#
_cell.length_a   1.000
_cell.length_b   1.000
_cell.length_c   1.000
_cell.angle_alpha   90.00
_cell.angle_beta   90.00
_cell.angle_gamma   90.00
#
_symmetry.space_group_name_H-M   'P 1'
#
loop_
_entity.id
_entity.type
_entity.pdbx_description
1 polymer ?
#
loop_
_entity_poly.entity_id
_entity_poly.type
_entity_poly.pdbx_seq_one_letter_code
_entity_poly.pdbx_strand_id
1 'polypeptide(L)'
;QSSLRLWLDPAHEQNSIPLENLLDWYLSHDYSVFIASDHGHVEATGYGQPSEGLLAQTRGKRARLYSDRLAALRIQDAFPDTVLWDNDGLLPEQVSALMPAKREAFAPAGEVVVTHGGISIDEVIVPFIQITKESK
;
A
#
# COMPACT_ATOMS: atom_id res chain seq x y z
N GLN A 1 7.95 -7.84 11.53
CA GLN A 1 7.09 -8.29 10.43
C GLN A 1 6.22 -9.45 10.90
N SER A 2 4.99 -9.15 11.33
CA SER A 2 3.98 -10.13 11.77
C SER A 2 3.45 -10.99 10.62
N SER A 3 3.42 -10.45 9.39
CA SER A 3 2.98 -11.15 8.19
C SER A 3 3.90 -12.31 7.79
N LEU A 4 5.21 -12.11 7.76
CA LEU A 4 6.16 -13.16 7.36
C LEU A 4 6.09 -14.38 8.28
N ARG A 5 5.91 -14.16 9.59
CA ARG A 5 5.74 -15.25 10.56
C ARG A 5 4.46 -16.06 10.30
N LEU A 6 3.37 -15.41 9.89
CA LEU A 6 2.12 -16.10 9.54
C LEU A 6 2.28 -16.95 8.27
N TRP A 7 3.01 -16.43 7.28
CA TRP A 7 3.25 -17.13 6.02
C TRP A 7 4.21 -18.32 6.16
N LEU A 8 5.19 -18.21 7.06
CA LEU A 8 6.21 -19.22 7.30
C LEU A 8 5.94 -20.08 8.54
N ASP A 9 4.76 -19.97 9.17
CA ASP A 9 4.44 -20.71 10.39
C ASP A 9 4.43 -22.22 10.10
N PRO A 10 5.40 -22.99 10.62
CA PRO A 10 5.45 -24.44 10.38
C PRO A 10 4.42 -25.21 11.21
N ALA A 11 3.73 -24.55 12.17
CA ALA A 11 2.70 -25.16 12.98
C ALA A 11 1.36 -25.34 12.24
N HIS A 12 1.22 -24.74 11.05
CA HIS A 12 0.03 -24.82 10.20
C HIS A 12 0.44 -25.22 8.77
N GLU A 13 -0.53 -25.68 7.98
CA GLU A 13 -0.31 -25.87 6.55
C GLU A 13 0.11 -24.53 5.93
N GLN A 14 1.30 -24.49 5.34
CA GLN A 14 1.90 -23.24 4.88
C GLN A 14 1.06 -22.66 3.74
N ASN A 15 0.66 -21.40 3.91
CA ASN A 15 -0.11 -20.68 2.89
C ASN A 15 0.66 -20.53 1.56
N SER A 16 1.97 -20.81 1.54
CA SER A 16 2.80 -20.76 0.33
C SER A 16 2.65 -21.98 -0.59
N ILE A 17 2.23 -23.14 -0.07
CA ILE A 17 2.20 -24.41 -0.83
C ILE A 17 1.43 -24.30 -2.15
N PRO A 18 0.22 -23.68 -2.21
CA PRO A 18 -0.49 -23.54 -3.48
C PRO A 18 0.28 -22.74 -4.53
N LEU A 19 0.99 -21.69 -4.10
CA LEU A 19 1.83 -20.88 -4.99
C LEU A 19 3.04 -21.67 -5.45
N GLU A 20 3.74 -22.36 -4.54
CA GLU A 20 4.92 -23.18 -4.86
C GLU A 20 4.59 -24.25 -5.92
N ASN A 21 3.49 -24.98 -5.74
CA ASN A 21 3.03 -25.98 -6.71
C ASN A 21 2.76 -25.38 -8.10
N LEU A 22 2.20 -24.17 -8.15
CA LEU A 22 1.93 -23.48 -9.41
C LEU A 22 3.23 -23.04 -10.10
N LEU A 23 4.21 -22.53 -9.33
CA LEU A 23 5.52 -22.15 -9.83
C LEU A 23 6.24 -23.38 -10.43
N ASP A 24 6.24 -24.51 -9.72
CA ASP A 24 6.83 -25.75 -10.20
C ASP A 24 6.18 -26.27 -11.48
N TRP A 25 4.86 -26.16 -11.58
CA TRP A 25 4.13 -26.52 -12.78
C TRP A 25 4.58 -25.66 -13.97
N TYR A 26 4.60 -24.33 -13.85
CA TYR A 26 5.05 -23.47 -14.95
C TYR A 26 6.50 -23.72 -15.34
N LEU A 27 7.39 -23.87 -14.36
CA LEU A 27 8.80 -24.14 -14.60
C LEU A 27 9.07 -25.54 -15.19
N SER A 28 8.17 -26.51 -15.03
CA SER A 28 8.27 -27.83 -15.68
C SER A 28 7.77 -27.85 -17.12
N HIS A 29 7.09 -26.78 -17.55
CA HIS A 29 6.58 -26.60 -18.90
C HIS A 29 7.31 -25.47 -19.64
N ASP A 30 8.54 -25.18 -19.23
CA ASP A 30 9.45 -24.21 -19.87
C ASP A 30 8.92 -22.77 -19.96
N TYR A 31 7.94 -22.40 -19.12
CA TYR A 31 7.51 -21.00 -19.00
C TYR A 31 8.58 -20.17 -18.29
N SER A 32 8.71 -18.91 -18.71
CA SER A 32 9.43 -17.90 -17.94
C SER A 32 8.53 -17.37 -16.83
N VAL A 33 8.97 -17.50 -15.58
CA VAL A 33 8.17 -17.14 -14.41
C VAL A 33 8.76 -15.91 -13.73
N PHE A 34 7.92 -14.89 -13.55
CA PHE A 34 8.25 -13.67 -12.81
C PHE A 34 7.21 -13.45 -11.70
N ILE A 35 7.67 -13.09 -10.50
CA ILE A 35 6.81 -12.65 -9.40
C ILE A 35 6.99 -11.16 -9.21
N ALA A 36 5.87 -10.44 -9.15
CA ALA A 36 5.83 -9.01 -8.89
C ALA A 36 4.81 -8.68 -7.79
N SER A 37 4.83 -7.43 -7.30
CA SER A 37 3.74 -6.86 -6.51
C SER A 37 3.35 -5.52 -7.11
N ASP A 38 2.10 -5.12 -6.95
CA ASP A 38 1.61 -3.79 -7.31
C ASP A 38 1.97 -2.74 -6.26
N HIS A 39 1.99 -3.14 -4.99
CA HIS A 39 2.47 -2.33 -3.87
C HIS A 39 2.97 -3.21 -2.71
N GLY A 40 3.63 -2.58 -1.74
CA GLY A 40 3.90 -3.13 -0.43
C GLY A 40 2.83 -2.72 0.60
N HIS A 41 3.12 -2.96 1.89
CA HIS A 41 2.20 -2.66 2.99
C HIS A 41 2.95 -2.20 4.23
N VAL A 42 2.26 -1.46 5.08
CA VAL A 42 2.79 -0.88 6.31
C VAL A 42 1.82 -1.05 7.46
N GLU A 43 2.35 -1.43 8.62
CA GLU A 43 1.70 -1.13 9.89
C GLU A 43 1.73 0.38 10.12
N ALA A 44 0.57 0.98 10.37
CA ALA A 44 0.40 2.41 10.60
C ALA A 44 -0.53 2.65 11.79
N THR A 45 -0.38 3.80 12.43
CA THR A 45 -1.21 4.21 13.57
C THR A 45 -2.19 5.30 13.14
N GLY A 46 -3.46 5.11 13.47
CA GLY A 46 -4.48 6.12 13.27
C GLY A 46 -4.21 7.35 14.12
N TYR A 47 -4.38 8.54 13.53
CA TYR A 47 -4.24 9.83 14.22
C TYR A 47 -5.53 10.67 14.13
N GLY A 48 -6.62 10.05 13.67
CA GLY A 48 -7.91 10.67 13.47
C GLY A 48 -8.43 10.48 12.05
N GLN A 49 -9.73 10.71 11.88
CA GLN A 49 -10.40 10.60 10.59
C GLN A 49 -11.01 11.94 10.20
N PRO A 50 -10.60 12.53 9.08
CA PRO A 50 -11.26 13.70 8.55
C PRO A 50 -12.73 13.40 8.20
N SER A 51 -13.65 14.23 8.71
CA SER A 51 -15.09 14.15 8.43
C SER A 51 -15.44 14.94 7.17
N GLU A 52 -15.10 14.39 6.01
CA GLU A 52 -15.14 15.11 4.73
C GLU A 52 -16.40 14.90 3.90
N GLY A 53 -17.25 13.92 4.26
CA GLY A 53 -18.45 13.62 3.48
C GLY A 53 -18.13 13.27 2.02
N LEU A 54 -18.64 14.09 1.09
CA LEU A 54 -18.46 13.97 -0.37
C LEU A 54 -17.22 14.73 -0.90
N LEU A 55 -16.48 15.44 -0.04
CA LEU A 55 -15.36 16.31 -0.47
C LEU A 55 -14.12 15.53 -0.88
N ALA A 56 -13.90 14.34 -0.31
CA ALA A 56 -12.89 13.41 -0.77
C ALA A 56 -13.53 12.41 -1.74
N GLN A 57 -12.88 12.20 -2.88
CA GLN A 57 -13.28 11.21 -3.87
C GLN A 57 -13.04 9.79 -3.37
N THR A 58 -12.05 9.61 -2.49
CA THR A 58 -11.67 8.31 -1.91
C THR A 58 -11.63 8.38 -0.39
N ARG A 59 -11.83 7.24 0.26
CA ARG A 59 -11.70 7.08 1.73
C ARG A 59 -10.49 6.23 2.10
N GLY A 60 -9.41 6.33 1.30
CA GLY A 60 -8.17 5.61 1.54
C GLY A 60 -7.58 5.97 2.91
N LYS A 61 -7.04 4.97 3.60
CA LYS A 61 -6.37 5.19 4.91
C LYS A 61 -5.01 5.90 4.75
N ARG A 62 -4.39 5.82 3.57
CA ARG A 62 -3.06 6.37 3.28
C ARG A 62 -3.01 7.48 2.23
N ALA A 63 -4.07 7.64 1.45
CA ALA A 63 -4.21 8.72 0.49
C ALA A 63 -5.68 9.07 0.31
N ARG A 64 -5.99 10.37 0.23
CA ARG A 64 -7.30 10.91 -0.12
C ARG A 64 -7.16 11.81 -1.34
N LEU A 65 -8.03 11.63 -2.32
CA LEU A 65 -8.06 12.44 -3.53
C LEU A 65 -9.13 13.52 -3.43
N TYR A 66 -8.80 14.73 -3.84
CA TYR A 66 -9.69 15.89 -3.85
C TYR A 66 -9.68 16.52 -5.24
N SER A 67 -10.85 16.84 -5.78
CA SER A 67 -10.99 17.67 -6.99
C SER A 67 -11.00 19.18 -6.69
N ASP A 68 -11.02 19.56 -5.41
CA ASP A 68 -10.89 20.94 -4.95
C ASP A 68 -9.66 21.03 -4.03
N ARG A 69 -8.62 21.70 -4.50
CA ARG A 69 -7.38 21.92 -3.74
C ARG A 69 -7.65 22.67 -2.42
N LEU A 70 -8.62 23.58 -2.39
CA LEU A 70 -8.97 24.29 -1.15
C LEU A 70 -9.60 23.34 -0.13
N ALA A 71 -10.32 22.31 -0.58
CA ALA A 71 -10.79 21.25 0.31
C ALA A 71 -9.62 20.45 0.90
N ALA A 72 -8.63 20.07 0.09
CA ALA A 72 -7.43 19.38 0.58
C ALA A 72 -6.66 20.23 1.61
N LEU A 73 -6.47 21.53 1.35
CA LEU A 73 -5.79 22.45 2.26
C LEU A 73 -6.51 22.61 3.61
N ARG A 74 -7.85 22.76 3.60
CA ARG A 74 -8.63 22.82 4.85
C ARG A 74 -8.43 21.57 5.72
N ILE A 75 -8.27 20.41 5.08
CA ILE A 75 -8.02 19.16 5.80
C ILE A 75 -6.58 19.10 6.28
N GLN A 76 -5.62 19.52 5.46
CA GLN A 76 -4.22 19.63 5.88
C GLN A 76 -4.06 20.53 7.11
N ASP A 77 -4.80 21.64 7.20
CA ASP A 77 -4.78 22.51 8.38
C ASP A 77 -5.28 21.79 9.65
N ALA A 78 -6.27 20.91 9.51
CA ALA A 78 -6.81 20.09 10.61
C ALA A 78 -5.97 18.84 10.91
N PHE A 79 -5.22 18.35 9.92
CA PHE A 79 -4.36 17.17 9.96
C PHE A 79 -2.96 17.55 9.45
N PRO A 80 -2.16 18.28 10.26
CA PRO A 80 -0.94 18.94 9.80
C PRO A 80 0.19 17.95 9.45
N ASP A 81 0.18 16.74 9.99
CA ASP A 81 1.13 15.67 9.65
C ASP A 81 0.75 14.97 8.33
N THR A 82 0.53 15.76 7.29
CA THR A 82 0.19 15.30 5.94
C THR A 82 1.08 15.90 4.86
N VAL A 83 1.29 15.13 3.81
CA VAL A 83 1.90 15.56 2.55
C VAL A 83 0.78 15.86 1.57
N LEU A 84 0.70 17.13 1.14
CA LEU A 84 -0.12 17.53 0.00
C LEU A 84 0.70 17.31 -1.26
N TRP A 85 0.21 16.44 -2.13
CA TRP A 85 0.79 16.13 -3.42
C TRP A 85 -0.13 16.68 -4.51
N ASP A 86 0.35 17.69 -5.23
CA ASP A 86 -0.34 18.34 -6.33
C ASP A 86 0.68 18.80 -7.40
N ASN A 87 0.20 19.18 -8.59
CA ASN A 87 0.98 19.80 -9.65
C ASN A 87 2.27 19.04 -10.06
N ASP A 88 2.24 17.71 -9.99
CA ASP A 88 3.39 16.83 -10.28
C ASP A 88 3.49 16.43 -11.76
N GLY A 89 2.47 16.73 -12.56
CA GLY A 89 2.35 16.31 -13.95
C GLY A 89 1.94 14.84 -14.15
N LEU A 90 1.62 14.10 -13.08
CA LEU A 90 1.12 12.72 -13.14
C LEU A 90 -0.35 12.64 -12.75
N LEU A 91 -0.78 13.40 -11.73
CA LEU A 91 -2.17 13.46 -11.35
C LEU A 91 -3.01 14.17 -12.42
N PRO A 92 -4.29 13.77 -12.60
CA PRO A 92 -5.20 14.53 -13.46
C PRO A 92 -5.25 16.00 -13.05
N GLU A 93 -5.50 16.89 -14.02
CA GLU A 93 -5.64 18.31 -13.72
C GLU A 93 -6.66 18.55 -12.60
N GLN A 94 -6.31 19.46 -11.68
CA GLN A 94 -7.17 19.86 -10.55
C GLN A 94 -7.41 18.74 -9.52
N VAL A 95 -6.69 17.61 -9.59
CA VAL A 95 -6.68 16.60 -8.53
C VAL A 95 -5.50 16.83 -7.60
N SER A 96 -5.76 16.77 -6.30
CA SER A 96 -4.74 16.78 -5.24
C SER A 96 -4.87 15.52 -4.40
N ALA A 97 -3.73 14.94 -4.01
CA ALA A 97 -3.67 13.84 -3.07
C ALA A 97 -3.16 14.33 -1.71
N LEU A 98 -3.91 14.06 -0.64
CA LEU A 98 -3.45 14.29 0.72
C LEU A 98 -3.11 12.96 1.38
N MET A 99 -1.89 12.82 1.86
CA MET A 99 -1.36 11.57 2.42
C MET A 99 -0.84 11.79 3.83
N PRO A 100 -1.18 10.95 4.81
CA PRO A 100 -0.54 10.99 6.12
C PRO A 100 0.98 10.78 5.98
N ALA A 101 1.76 11.55 6.74
CA ALA A 101 3.20 11.40 6.77
C ALA A 101 3.63 10.16 7.58
N LYS A 102 4.89 9.76 7.43
CA LYS A 102 5.52 8.69 8.24
C LYS A 102 4.70 7.38 8.20
N ARG A 103 4.32 6.85 9.37
CA ARG A 103 3.52 5.64 9.55
C ARG A 103 2.14 5.96 10.12
N GLU A 104 1.57 7.08 9.71
CA GLU A 104 0.22 7.47 10.12
C GLU A 104 -0.84 7.00 9.12
N ALA A 105 -2.09 6.96 9.56
CA ALA A 105 -3.23 6.62 8.74
C ALA A 105 -4.46 7.45 9.12
N PHE A 106 -5.31 7.75 8.14
CA PHE A 106 -6.65 8.30 8.38
C PHE A 106 -7.58 7.24 8.98
N ALA A 107 -7.32 6.89 10.22
CA ALA A 107 -8.00 5.89 11.05
C ALA A 107 -8.22 6.47 12.46
N PRO A 108 -9.16 5.90 13.25
CA PRO A 108 -9.36 6.30 14.64
C PRO A 108 -8.05 6.43 15.41
N ALA A 109 -7.93 7.48 16.22
CA ALA A 109 -6.69 7.78 16.93
C ALA A 109 -6.25 6.59 17.80
N GLY A 110 -4.99 6.15 17.64
CA GLY A 110 -4.41 5.02 18.34
C GLY A 110 -4.72 3.64 17.74
N GLU A 111 -5.59 3.53 16.73
CA GLU A 111 -5.86 2.26 16.04
C GLU A 111 -4.63 1.85 15.22
N VAL A 112 -4.13 0.63 15.44
CA VAL A 112 -3.07 0.05 14.61
C VAL A 112 -3.72 -0.65 13.42
N VAL A 113 -3.31 -0.27 12.21
CA VAL A 113 -3.84 -0.80 10.95
C VAL A 113 -2.70 -1.30 10.06
N VAL A 114 -2.95 -2.38 9.32
CA VAL A 114 -2.11 -2.75 8.18
C VAL A 114 -2.78 -2.21 6.93
N THR A 115 -2.08 -1.38 6.16
CA THR A 115 -2.64 -0.70 5.01
C THR A 115 -1.54 -0.34 4.00
N HIS A 116 -1.93 0.29 2.89
CA HIS A 116 -1.05 0.73 1.81
C HIS A 116 -1.69 1.94 1.11
N GLY A 117 -1.00 2.48 0.10
CA GLY A 117 -1.48 3.59 -0.75
C GLY A 117 -0.81 4.93 -0.48
N GLY A 118 0.17 4.99 0.42
CA GLY A 118 1.03 6.15 0.64
C GLY A 118 2.35 6.06 -0.13
N ILE A 119 3.21 7.04 0.12
CA ILE A 119 4.51 7.21 -0.57
C ILE A 119 5.69 6.62 0.20
N SER A 120 5.45 5.76 1.18
CA SER A 120 6.56 5.17 1.93
C SER A 120 7.34 4.19 1.07
N ILE A 121 8.64 4.04 1.35
CA ILE A 121 9.51 3.08 0.67
C ILE A 121 8.95 1.65 0.79
N ASP A 122 8.42 1.31 1.96
CA ASP A 122 7.79 0.00 2.25
C ASP A 122 6.55 -0.28 1.38
N GLU A 123 5.89 0.77 0.87
CA GLU A 123 4.70 0.66 0.01
C GLU A 123 5.04 0.71 -1.48
N VAL A 124 6.09 1.44 -1.87
CA VAL A 124 6.42 1.72 -3.27
C VAL A 124 7.49 0.78 -3.84
N ILE A 125 8.46 0.34 -3.02
CA ILE A 125 9.47 -0.63 -3.48
C ILE A 125 8.90 -2.03 -3.35
N VAL A 126 8.74 -2.69 -4.51
CA VAL A 126 8.12 -4.00 -4.65
C VAL A 126 9.09 -5.01 -5.27
N PRO A 127 8.93 -6.31 -4.97
CA PRO A 127 9.71 -7.34 -5.63
C PRO A 127 9.41 -7.36 -7.13
N PHE A 128 10.44 -7.60 -7.93
CA PHE A 128 10.33 -8.07 -9.31
C PHE A 128 11.38 -9.16 -9.50
N ILE A 129 10.93 -10.41 -9.39
CA ILE A 129 11.79 -11.57 -9.21
C ILE A 129 11.60 -12.50 -10.40
N GLN A 130 12.69 -12.85 -11.07
CA GLN A 130 12.68 -13.99 -11.99
C GLN A 130 12.97 -15.27 -11.21
N ILE A 131 12.14 -16.29 -11.41
CA ILE A 131 12.36 -17.61 -10.83
C ILE A 131 12.83 -18.56 -11.94
N THR A 132 13.90 -19.28 -11.65
CA THR A 132 14.49 -20.28 -12.55
C THR A 132 14.75 -21.56 -11.79
N LYS A 133 14.66 -22.70 -12.49
CA LYS A 133 15.20 -23.95 -11.94
C LYS A 133 16.71 -23.88 -11.91
N GLU A 134 17.29 -24.28 -10.79
CA GLU A 134 18.72 -24.48 -10.70
C GLU A 134 19.12 -25.57 -11.69
N SER A 135 20.02 -25.25 -12.61
CA SER A 135 20.60 -26.25 -13.51
C SER A 135 21.57 -27.09 -12.69
N LYS A 136 21.35 -28.42 -12.66
CA LYS A 136 22.28 -29.36 -12.03
C LYS A 136 23.62 -29.42 -12.76
#